data_AF-A0A8J3FKW9-F1
#
_entry.id   AF-A0A8J3FKW9-F1
#
_cell.length_a   1.000
_cell.length_b   1.000
_cell.length_c   1.000
_cell.angle_alpha   90.00
_cell.angle_beta   90.00
_cell.angle_gamma   90.00
#
_symmetry.space_group_name_H-M   'P 1'
#
loop_
_entity.id
_entity.type
_entity.pdbx_description
1 polymer ?
#
loop_
_entity_poly.entity_id
_entity_poly.type
_entity_poly.pdbx_seq_one_letter_code
_entity_poly.pdbx_strand_id
1 'polypeptide(L)'
;MGIYDIPIYVYYCVGAFVMITIINAYNLIDGIDGLAGMVGIIILIIYTTIFYMTKEYFFVLLCLTLNGCLIAFLKYNLSTTNEKIFMGDTGSLIVGFIISILTLKFLALSKEDYDSLPFLIENVPLIAISILIVPLFDTARVFTIRLANKKSPFSPDRNHTHHILVDYFKISHKKASYIIGGFNLIFVYLFIILGSQSYNFWLASTLVVTVILLGYLFNRFDYSFSNIRRKILFRRKVDNVKEKGKKIINKKTD
;
A
#
# COMPACT_ATOMS: atom_id res chain seq x y z
N MET A 1 -39.01 -6.05 -8.99
CA MET A 1 -37.96 -6.09 -7.96
C MET A 1 -37.62 -7.56 -7.77
N GLY A 2 -36.52 -7.98 -8.35
CA GLY A 2 -36.19 -9.40 -8.48
C GLY A 2 -35.51 -9.93 -7.22
N ILE A 3 -35.63 -11.24 -6.99
CA ILE A 3 -34.99 -11.98 -5.88
C ILE A 3 -33.43 -11.92 -5.98
N TYR A 4 -32.89 -11.30 -7.03
CA TYR A 4 -31.46 -11.13 -7.31
C TYR A 4 -30.92 -9.71 -7.04
N ASP A 5 -31.75 -8.79 -6.56
CA ASP A 5 -31.29 -7.45 -6.20
C ASP A 5 -30.65 -7.50 -4.80
N ILE A 6 -29.36 -7.14 -4.71
CA ILE A 6 -28.67 -6.99 -3.43
C ILE A 6 -29.47 -5.97 -2.60
N PRO A 7 -29.86 -6.28 -1.34
CA PRO A 7 -30.59 -5.34 -0.52
C PRO A 7 -29.85 -4.01 -0.43
N ILE A 8 -30.56 -2.90 -0.61
CA ILE A 8 -29.94 -1.56 -0.70
C ILE A 8 -29.03 -1.24 0.50
N TYR A 9 -29.41 -1.71 1.70
CA TYR A 9 -28.60 -1.57 2.91
C TYR A 9 -27.28 -2.34 2.81
N VAL A 10 -27.29 -3.54 2.23
CA VAL A 10 -26.07 -4.34 1.99
C VAL A 10 -25.16 -3.62 1.00
N TYR A 11 -25.72 -3.06 -0.07
CA TYR A 11 -24.95 -2.27 -1.04
C TYR A 11 -24.24 -1.07 -0.36
N TYR A 12 -24.97 -0.27 0.44
CA TYR A 12 -24.37 0.85 1.16
C TYR A 12 -23.34 0.40 2.21
N CYS A 13 -23.60 -0.67 2.95
CA CYS A 13 -22.66 -1.20 3.93
C CYS A 13 -21.36 -1.68 3.27
N VAL A 14 -21.45 -2.42 2.15
CA VAL A 14 -20.27 -2.88 1.41
C VAL A 14 -19.50 -1.70 0.83
N GLY A 15 -20.18 -0.72 0.21
CA GLY A 15 -19.55 0.49 -0.31
C GLY A 15 -18.82 1.28 0.78
N ALA A 16 -19.46 1.48 1.94
CA ALA A 16 -18.85 2.15 3.09
C ALA A 16 -17.62 1.39 3.61
N PHE A 17 -17.70 0.07 3.72
CA PHE A 17 -16.58 -0.77 4.15
C PHE A 17 -15.40 -0.67 3.18
N VAL A 18 -15.65 -0.73 1.86
CA VAL A 18 -14.61 -0.57 0.84
C VAL A 18 -13.97 0.82 0.95
N MET A 19 -14.76 1.88 1.10
CA MET A 19 -14.21 3.23 1.26
C MET A 19 -13.31 3.35 2.48
N ILE A 20 -13.81 2.96 3.66
CA ILE A 20 -13.05 3.02 4.92
C ILE A 20 -11.76 2.19 4.81
N THR A 21 -11.82 1.04 4.15
CA THR A 21 -10.65 0.19 3.93
C THR A 21 -9.61 0.90 3.07
N ILE A 22 -10.00 1.47 1.93
CA ILE A 22 -9.08 2.16 1.01
C ILE A 22 -8.48 3.40 1.66
N ILE A 23 -9.30 4.22 2.34
CA ILE A 23 -8.86 5.44 3.03
C ILE A 23 -7.77 5.11 4.04
N ASN A 24 -8.03 4.14 4.91
CA ASN A 24 -7.06 3.76 5.95
C ASN A 24 -5.84 3.06 5.36
N ALA A 25 -6.03 2.21 4.35
CA ALA A 25 -4.93 1.52 3.71
C ALA A 25 -3.97 2.49 3.01
N TYR A 26 -4.50 3.53 2.36
CA TYR A 26 -3.70 4.58 1.77
C TYR A 26 -3.01 5.45 2.83
N ASN A 27 -3.69 5.77 3.94
CA ASN A 27 -3.08 6.47 5.07
C ASN A 27 -1.88 5.71 5.64
N LEU A 28 -1.96 4.37 5.73
CA LEU A 28 -0.89 3.54 6.29
C LEU A 28 0.37 3.46 5.43
N ILE A 29 0.28 3.67 4.11
CA ILE A 29 1.48 3.68 3.24
C ILE A 29 2.23 5.02 3.26
N ASP A 30 1.68 6.07 3.89
CA ASP A 30 2.37 7.34 4.12
C ASP A 30 3.38 7.26 5.29
N GLY A 31 4.27 6.25 5.25
CA GLY A 31 5.28 6.02 6.27
C GLY A 31 6.70 6.45 5.88
N ILE A 32 6.95 6.66 4.58
CA ILE A 32 8.25 7.12 4.06
C ILE A 32 8.06 8.18 2.96
N ASP A 33 9.02 9.11 2.88
CA ASP A 33 9.06 10.12 1.84
C ASP A 33 8.94 9.54 0.41
N GLY A 34 7.98 10.07 -0.31
CA GLY A 34 7.70 9.83 -1.72
C GLY A 34 6.81 8.63 -1.99
N LEU A 35 6.54 7.76 -1.01
CA LEU A 35 5.83 6.51 -1.28
C LEU A 35 4.36 6.74 -1.58
N ALA A 36 3.62 7.39 -0.68
CA ALA A 36 2.22 7.72 -0.88
C ALA A 36 2.04 8.57 -2.16
N GLY A 37 2.85 9.61 -2.34
CA GLY A 37 2.81 10.44 -3.56
C GLY A 37 3.03 9.65 -4.85
N MET A 38 4.06 8.78 -4.91
CA MET A 38 4.36 7.97 -6.09
C MET A 38 3.25 6.96 -6.41
N VAL A 39 2.79 6.22 -5.40
CA VAL A 39 1.72 5.22 -5.55
C VAL A 39 0.41 5.89 -5.94
N GLY A 40 0.07 7.02 -5.33
CA GLY A 40 -1.10 7.83 -5.67
C GLY A 40 -1.07 8.32 -7.12
N ILE A 41 0.06 8.84 -7.60
CA ILE A 41 0.23 9.25 -9.01
C ILE A 41 -0.05 8.08 -9.96
N ILE A 42 0.51 6.90 -9.68
CA ILE A 42 0.32 5.72 -10.53
C ILE A 42 -1.15 5.30 -10.56
N ILE A 43 -1.80 5.18 -9.40
CA ILE A 43 -3.22 4.87 -9.27
C ILE A 43 -4.07 5.86 -10.09
N LEU A 44 -3.79 7.16 -9.97
CA LEU A 44 -4.53 8.20 -10.67
C LEU A 44 -4.29 8.20 -12.18
N ILE A 45 -3.09 7.88 -12.66
CA ILE A 45 -2.83 7.70 -14.10
C ILE A 45 -3.68 6.54 -14.64
N ILE A 46 -3.70 5.41 -13.94
CA ILE A 46 -4.48 4.24 -14.36
C ILE A 46 -5.98 4.58 -14.39
N TYR A 47 -6.50 5.24 -13.35
CA TYR A 47 -7.90 5.67 -13.35
C TYR A 47 -8.20 6.73 -14.41
N THR A 48 -7.27 7.65 -14.69
CA THR A 48 -7.40 8.60 -15.80
C THR A 48 -7.59 7.86 -17.12
N THR A 49 -6.79 6.83 -17.39
CA THR A 49 -6.90 6.01 -18.61
C THR A 49 -8.24 5.28 -18.67
N ILE A 50 -8.62 4.59 -17.59
CA ILE A 50 -9.90 3.86 -17.52
C ILE A 50 -11.07 4.81 -17.78
N PHE A 51 -11.16 5.92 -17.05
CA PHE A 51 -12.27 6.86 -17.19
C PHE A 51 -12.28 7.60 -18.53
N TYR A 52 -11.12 7.79 -19.16
CA TYR A 52 -11.07 8.34 -20.50
C TYR A 52 -11.65 7.37 -21.53
N MET A 53 -11.32 6.07 -21.44
CA MET A 53 -11.84 5.02 -22.33
C MET A 53 -13.35 4.81 -22.16
N THR A 54 -13.85 4.97 -20.94
CA THR A 54 -15.28 4.86 -20.61
C THR A 54 -16.03 6.18 -20.73
N LYS A 55 -15.39 7.25 -21.24
CA LYS A 55 -15.98 8.59 -21.44
C LYS A 55 -16.53 9.26 -20.17
N GLU A 56 -16.02 8.87 -19.01
CA GLU A 56 -16.34 9.40 -17.68
C GLU A 56 -15.51 10.67 -17.39
N TYR A 57 -15.68 11.71 -18.23
CA TYR A 57 -14.80 12.88 -18.28
C TYR A 57 -14.72 13.68 -16.97
N PHE A 58 -15.78 13.68 -16.16
CA PHE A 58 -15.75 14.29 -14.83
C PHE A 58 -14.65 13.65 -13.96
N PHE A 59 -14.57 12.32 -13.96
CA PHE A 59 -13.59 11.58 -13.19
C PHE A 59 -12.18 11.67 -13.79
N VAL A 60 -12.06 11.81 -15.11
CA VAL A 60 -10.78 12.14 -15.77
C VAL A 60 -10.20 13.45 -15.24
N LEU A 61 -11.01 14.52 -15.21
CA LEU A 61 -10.58 15.82 -14.68
C LEU A 61 -10.18 15.73 -13.21
N LEU A 62 -10.99 15.04 -12.39
CA LEU A 62 -10.69 14.82 -10.98
C LEU A 62 -9.34 14.10 -10.77
N CYS A 63 -9.07 13.05 -11.57
CA CYS A 63 -7.80 12.32 -11.52
C CYS A 63 -6.62 13.22 -11.92
N LEU A 64 -6.73 13.94 -13.04
CA LEU A 64 -5.66 14.81 -13.55
C LEU A 64 -5.33 15.95 -12.58
N THR A 65 -6.35 16.59 -11.99
CA THR A 65 -6.15 17.64 -10.98
C THR A 65 -5.40 17.09 -9.77
N LEU A 66 -5.85 15.96 -9.21
CA LEU A 66 -5.19 15.38 -8.05
C LEU A 66 -3.77 14.89 -8.38
N ASN A 67 -3.56 14.38 -9.59
CA ASN A 67 -2.23 13.98 -10.06
C ASN A 67 -1.28 15.17 -10.14
N GLY A 68 -1.73 16.30 -10.68
CA GLY A 68 -0.97 17.56 -10.69
C GLY A 68 -0.58 18.02 -9.28
N CYS A 69 -1.52 17.95 -8.33
CA CYS A 69 -1.24 18.25 -6.93
C CYS A 69 -0.19 17.31 -6.33
N LEU A 70 -0.29 15.99 -6.58
CA LEU A 70 0.67 15.01 -6.06
C LEU A 70 2.06 15.18 -6.69
N ILE A 71 2.16 15.48 -7.99
CA ILE A 71 3.44 15.76 -8.67
C ILE A 71 4.11 16.99 -8.05
N ALA A 72 3.35 18.07 -7.85
CA ALA A 72 3.86 19.27 -7.21
C ALA A 72 4.31 18.99 -5.76
N PHE A 73 3.49 18.27 -4.99
CA PHE A 73 3.81 17.83 -3.63
C PHE A 73 5.08 16.96 -3.60
N LEU A 74 5.22 16.01 -4.52
CA LEU A 74 6.32 15.04 -4.53
C LEU A 74 7.69 15.72 -4.66
N LYS A 75 7.76 16.85 -5.38
CA LYS A 75 8.97 17.69 -5.46
C LYS A 75 9.44 18.13 -4.07
N TYR A 76 8.54 18.62 -3.23
CA TYR A 76 8.86 19.08 -1.88
C TYR A 76 9.02 17.93 -0.90
N ASN A 77 8.23 16.86 -1.06
CA ASN A 77 8.29 15.70 -0.17
C ASN A 77 9.60 14.90 -0.30
N LEU A 78 10.15 14.80 -1.52
CA LEU A 78 11.47 14.21 -1.77
C LEU A 78 12.63 15.19 -1.55
N SER A 79 12.37 16.42 -1.12
CA SER A 79 13.42 17.40 -0.85
C SER A 79 14.25 17.01 0.37
N THR A 80 15.55 17.27 0.29
CA THR A 80 16.50 17.13 1.40
C THR A 80 16.83 18.49 2.06
N THR A 81 16.16 19.57 1.65
CA THR A 81 16.34 20.92 2.19
C THR A 81 15.29 21.26 3.26
N ASN A 82 15.36 22.45 3.85
CA ASN A 82 14.39 22.96 4.83
C ASN A 82 12.98 23.17 4.27
N GLU A 83 12.78 23.03 2.97
CA GLU A 83 11.49 23.21 2.28
C GLU A 83 10.68 21.89 2.23
N LYS A 84 11.07 20.89 3.01
CA LYS A 84 10.45 19.57 2.99
C LYS A 84 9.04 19.61 3.58
N ILE A 85 8.08 19.08 2.83
CA ILE A 85 6.67 18.97 3.23
C ILE A 85 6.31 17.49 3.40
N PHE A 86 5.69 17.17 4.53
CA PHE A 86 5.13 15.84 4.80
C PHE A 86 3.66 15.82 4.39
N MET A 87 3.17 14.67 3.90
CA MET A 87 1.77 14.53 3.51
C MET A 87 0.88 14.60 4.76
N GLY A 88 1.19 13.76 5.75
CA GLY A 88 0.48 13.73 7.03
C GLY A 88 -0.95 13.20 6.88
N ASP A 89 -1.60 12.91 8.01
CA ASP A 89 -2.92 12.26 8.02
C ASP A 89 -3.97 13.05 7.21
N THR A 90 -3.95 14.39 7.28
CA THR A 90 -4.89 15.21 6.52
C THR A 90 -4.75 14.99 5.01
N GLY A 91 -3.52 14.99 4.49
CA GLY A 91 -3.28 14.83 3.06
C GLY A 91 -3.59 13.41 2.59
N SER A 92 -3.10 12.41 3.31
CA SER A 92 -3.23 11.00 2.94
C SER A 92 -4.68 10.51 3.06
N LEU A 93 -5.45 10.95 4.07
CA LEU A 93 -6.88 10.62 4.18
C LEU A 93 -7.71 11.23 3.05
N ILE A 94 -7.46 12.49 2.67
CA ILE A 94 -8.17 13.15 1.54
C ILE A 94 -7.87 12.41 0.24
N VAL A 95 -6.60 12.07 -0.03
CA VAL A 95 -6.23 11.35 -1.24
C VAL A 95 -6.83 9.94 -1.24
N GLY A 96 -6.75 9.23 -0.11
CA GLY A 96 -7.39 7.92 0.05
C GLY A 96 -8.91 7.97 -0.16
N PHE A 97 -9.57 9.04 0.31
CA PHE A 97 -11.00 9.26 0.09
C PHE A 97 -11.34 9.44 -1.39
N ILE A 98 -10.61 10.30 -2.09
CA ILE A 98 -10.82 10.49 -3.54
C ILE A 98 -10.56 9.18 -4.28
N ILE A 99 -9.45 8.49 -4.00
CA ILE A 99 -9.16 7.17 -4.59
C ILE A 99 -10.31 6.19 -4.34
N SER A 100 -10.89 6.17 -3.13
CA SER A 100 -12.00 5.27 -2.84
C SER A 100 -13.26 5.57 -3.65
N ILE A 101 -13.56 6.86 -3.90
CA ILE A 101 -14.66 7.27 -4.79
C ILE A 101 -14.37 6.81 -6.21
N LEU A 102 -13.15 7.02 -6.71
CA LEU A 102 -12.73 6.57 -8.04
C LEU A 102 -12.86 5.04 -8.16
N THR A 103 -12.43 4.29 -7.16
CA THR A 103 -12.58 2.83 -7.13
C THR A 103 -14.04 2.41 -7.16
N LEU A 104 -14.90 3.00 -6.34
CA LEU A 104 -16.34 2.68 -6.36
C LEU A 104 -16.99 3.05 -7.69
N LYS A 105 -16.64 4.19 -8.28
CA LYS A 105 -17.14 4.57 -9.60
C LYS A 105 -16.71 3.56 -10.66
N PHE A 106 -15.45 3.12 -10.64
CA PHE A 106 -14.94 2.09 -11.55
C PHE A 106 -15.69 0.76 -11.39
N LEU A 107 -16.01 0.35 -10.16
CA LEU A 107 -16.80 -0.85 -9.87
C LEU A 107 -18.28 -0.72 -10.25
N ALA A 108 -18.77 0.50 -10.48
CA ALA A 108 -20.16 0.81 -10.77
C ALA A 108 -20.37 1.40 -12.19
N LEU A 109 -19.43 1.16 -13.11
CA LEU A 109 -19.61 1.50 -14.52
C LEU A 109 -20.74 0.65 -15.14
N SER A 110 -21.28 1.13 -16.26
CA SER A 110 -22.27 0.37 -17.01
C SER A 110 -21.62 -0.84 -17.72
N LYS A 111 -22.42 -1.82 -18.14
CA LYS A 111 -21.90 -2.99 -18.87
C LYS A 111 -21.25 -2.58 -20.18
N GLU A 112 -21.87 -1.62 -20.87
CA GLU A 112 -21.43 -1.07 -22.15
C GLU A 112 -20.10 -0.32 -22.00
N ASP A 113 -19.86 0.32 -20.85
CA ASP A 113 -18.58 0.98 -20.57
C ASP A 113 -17.45 -0.05 -20.41
N TYR A 114 -17.72 -1.21 -19.81
CA TYR A 114 -16.70 -2.25 -19.65
C TYR A 114 -16.24 -2.85 -20.98
N ASP A 115 -17.08 -2.84 -22.02
CA ASP A 115 -16.71 -3.32 -23.36
C ASP A 115 -15.60 -2.47 -24.02
N SER A 116 -15.38 -1.24 -23.54
CA SER A 116 -14.27 -0.39 -24.01
C SER A 116 -12.94 -0.69 -23.31
N LEU A 117 -12.94 -1.49 -22.25
CA LEU A 117 -11.77 -1.75 -21.42
C LEU A 117 -11.03 -3.02 -21.88
N PRO A 118 -9.69 -3.08 -21.70
CA PRO A 118 -8.87 -4.18 -22.20
C PRO A 118 -8.86 -5.40 -21.26
N PHE A 119 -9.99 -5.75 -20.66
CA PHE A 119 -10.14 -6.92 -19.78
C PHE A 119 -11.60 -7.35 -19.68
N LEU A 120 -11.83 -8.61 -19.31
CA LEU A 120 -13.18 -9.16 -19.18
C LEU A 120 -13.94 -8.53 -18.00
N ILE A 121 -15.24 -8.30 -18.15
CA ILE A 121 -16.10 -7.69 -17.13
C ILE A 121 -16.08 -8.44 -15.79
N GLU A 122 -15.98 -9.78 -15.81
CA GLU A 122 -15.89 -10.60 -14.61
C GLU A 122 -14.60 -10.35 -13.80
N ASN A 123 -13.57 -9.75 -14.41
CA ASN A 123 -12.29 -9.47 -13.77
C ASN A 123 -12.24 -8.07 -13.13
N VAL A 124 -13.27 -7.23 -13.31
CA VAL A 124 -13.31 -5.84 -12.80
C VAL A 124 -12.92 -5.71 -11.31
N PRO A 125 -13.45 -6.52 -10.37
CA PRO A 125 -13.05 -6.45 -8.97
C PRO A 125 -11.57 -6.79 -8.74
N LEU A 126 -11.03 -7.75 -9.49
CA LEU A 126 -9.62 -8.16 -9.40
C LEU A 126 -8.69 -7.08 -9.95
N ILE A 127 -9.10 -6.41 -11.04
CA ILE A 127 -8.39 -5.23 -11.57
C ILE A 127 -8.40 -4.10 -10.54
N ALA A 128 -9.54 -3.81 -9.90
CA ALA A 128 -9.61 -2.80 -8.83
C ALA A 128 -8.65 -3.10 -7.67
N ILE A 129 -8.59 -4.36 -7.22
CA ILE A 129 -7.64 -4.80 -6.19
C ILE A 129 -6.19 -4.66 -6.68
N SER A 130 -5.90 -4.97 -7.94
CA SER A 130 -4.55 -4.84 -8.51
C SER A 130 -4.06 -3.39 -8.51
N ILE A 131 -4.93 -2.42 -8.83
CA ILE A 131 -4.63 -0.99 -8.79
C ILE A 131 -4.19 -0.58 -7.38
N LEU A 132 -4.91 -1.10 -6.38
CA LEU A 132 -4.69 -0.81 -4.97
C LEU A 132 -3.77 -1.83 -4.26
N ILE A 133 -3.00 -2.63 -5.02
CA ILE A 133 -2.28 -3.76 -4.43
C ILE A 133 -1.31 -3.33 -3.32
N VAL A 134 -0.63 -2.19 -3.48
CA VAL A 134 0.34 -1.71 -2.48
C VAL A 134 -0.34 -1.37 -1.14
N PRO A 135 -1.32 -0.44 -1.09
CA PRO A 135 -1.98 -0.12 0.18
C PRO A 135 -2.73 -1.31 0.78
N LEU A 136 -3.41 -2.13 -0.04
CA LEU A 136 -4.16 -3.28 0.46
C LEU A 136 -3.25 -4.39 0.99
N PHE A 137 -2.17 -4.72 0.27
CA PHE A 137 -1.21 -5.74 0.70
C PHE A 137 -0.53 -5.34 2.01
N ASP A 138 -0.04 -4.10 2.11
CA ASP A 138 0.66 -3.63 3.31
C ASP A 138 -0.25 -3.66 4.54
N THR A 139 -1.50 -3.21 4.38
CA THR A 139 -2.52 -3.24 5.45
C THR A 139 -2.85 -4.68 5.87
N ALA A 140 -3.16 -5.55 4.91
CA ALA A 140 -3.50 -6.95 5.17
C ALA A 140 -2.35 -7.68 5.88
N ARG A 141 -1.11 -7.43 5.45
CA ARG A 141 0.09 -8.00 6.06
C ARG A 141 0.26 -7.56 7.51
N VAL A 142 0.22 -6.25 7.76
CA VAL A 142 0.38 -5.70 9.12
C VAL A 142 -0.73 -6.21 10.04
N PHE A 143 -1.98 -6.27 9.56
CA PHE A 143 -3.10 -6.81 10.33
C PHE A 143 -2.91 -8.29 10.65
N THR A 144 -2.45 -9.10 9.68
CA THR A 144 -2.15 -10.53 9.89
C THR A 144 -1.06 -10.73 10.95
N ILE A 145 0.02 -9.94 10.89
CA ILE A 145 1.12 -9.99 11.89
C ILE A 145 0.60 -9.60 13.29
N ARG A 146 -0.28 -8.60 13.39
CA ARG A 146 -0.88 -8.17 14.67
C ARG A 146 -1.75 -9.27 15.28
N LEU A 147 -2.64 -9.86 14.47
CA LEU A 147 -3.51 -10.95 14.90
C LEU A 147 -2.71 -12.17 15.34
N ALA A 148 -1.68 -12.56 14.58
CA ALA A 148 -0.79 -13.65 14.95
C ALA A 148 -0.06 -13.41 16.28
N ASN A 149 0.24 -12.14 16.59
CA ASN A 149 0.85 -11.72 17.86
C ASN A 149 -0.16 -11.40 18.97
N LYS A 150 -1.45 -11.72 18.79
CA LYS A 150 -2.56 -11.43 19.72
C LYS A 150 -2.66 -9.94 20.11
N LYS A 151 -2.23 -9.05 19.21
CA LYS A 151 -2.39 -7.59 19.36
C LYS A 151 -3.61 -7.12 18.60
N SER A 152 -4.19 -6.00 19.04
CA SER A 152 -5.27 -5.35 18.29
C SER A 152 -4.79 -4.99 16.87
N PRO A 153 -5.58 -5.25 15.82
CA PRO A 153 -5.28 -4.82 14.46
C PRO A 153 -5.09 -3.31 14.33
N PHE A 154 -5.58 -2.51 15.28
CA PHE A 154 -5.54 -1.05 15.25
C PHE A 154 -4.39 -0.44 16.09
N SER A 155 -3.53 -1.26 16.71
CA SER A 155 -2.39 -0.73 17.47
C SER A 155 -1.30 -0.18 16.55
N PRO A 156 -0.65 0.97 16.85
CA PRO A 156 0.47 1.49 16.06
C PRO A 156 1.60 0.47 15.90
N ASP A 157 2.14 0.31 14.70
CA ASP A 157 3.23 -0.65 14.43
C ASP A 157 4.21 -0.11 13.37
N ARG A 158 5.44 -0.64 13.36
CA ARG A 158 6.52 -0.31 12.41
C ARG A 158 6.82 -1.45 11.43
N ASN A 159 5.97 -2.47 11.34
CA ASN A 159 6.18 -3.65 10.48
C ASN A 159 5.66 -3.49 9.05
N HIS A 160 5.54 -2.24 8.57
CA HIS A 160 5.14 -1.98 7.20
C HIS A 160 6.26 -2.37 6.22
N THR A 161 5.89 -2.80 5.01
CA THR A 161 6.83 -3.26 3.98
C THR A 161 7.92 -2.24 3.64
N HIS A 162 7.58 -0.95 3.70
CA HIS A 162 8.54 0.13 3.46
C HIS A 162 9.61 0.23 4.55
N HIS A 163 9.31 -0.11 5.81
CA HIS A 163 10.31 -0.18 6.87
C HIS A 163 11.30 -1.33 6.63
N ILE A 164 10.84 -2.46 6.08
CA ILE A 164 11.74 -3.55 5.70
C ILE A 164 12.72 -3.06 4.64
N LEU A 165 12.24 -2.40 3.60
CA LEU A 165 13.11 -1.85 2.57
C LEU A 165 14.13 -0.85 3.13
N VAL A 166 13.68 0.17 3.85
CA VAL A 166 14.55 1.24 4.36
C VAL A 166 15.46 0.76 5.49
N ASP A 167 14.93 0.06 6.49
CA ASP A 167 15.67 -0.28 7.71
C ASP A 167 16.53 -1.55 7.56
N TYR A 168 16.04 -2.57 6.82
CA TYR A 168 16.79 -3.82 6.61
C TYR A 168 17.78 -3.69 5.45
N PHE A 169 17.32 -3.25 4.28
CA PHE A 169 18.18 -3.14 3.08
C PHE A 169 18.96 -1.84 3.01
N LYS A 170 18.74 -0.90 3.95
CA LYS A 170 19.43 0.40 4.01
C LYS A 170 19.35 1.22 2.72
N ILE A 171 18.24 1.08 1.99
CA ILE A 171 17.99 1.90 0.80
C ILE A 171 17.33 3.22 1.22
N SER A 172 17.58 4.29 0.46
CA SER A 172 16.96 5.59 0.74
C SER A 172 15.45 5.55 0.49
N HIS A 173 14.71 6.42 1.18
CA HIS A 173 13.25 6.57 1.04
C HIS A 173 12.85 6.73 -0.44
N LYS A 174 13.54 7.63 -1.15
CA LYS A 174 13.35 7.85 -2.59
C LYS A 174 13.49 6.56 -3.43
N LYS A 175 14.52 5.74 -3.16
CA LYS A 175 14.71 4.46 -3.89
C LYS A 175 13.62 3.45 -3.54
N ALA A 176 13.25 3.32 -2.26
CA ALA A 176 12.16 2.45 -1.85
C ALA A 176 10.83 2.85 -2.52
N SER A 177 10.53 4.14 -2.57
CA SER A 177 9.33 4.69 -3.22
C SER A 177 9.28 4.39 -4.71
N TYR A 178 10.40 4.50 -5.44
CA TYR A 178 10.45 4.11 -6.86
C TYR A 178 10.32 2.61 -7.07
N ILE A 179 10.92 1.78 -6.22
CA ILE A 179 10.82 0.31 -6.34
C ILE A 179 9.37 -0.14 -6.10
N ILE A 180 8.73 0.36 -5.03
CA ILE A 180 7.35 0.00 -4.69
C ILE A 180 6.38 0.55 -5.74
N GLY A 181 6.58 1.79 -6.20
CA GLY A 181 5.78 2.38 -7.28
C GLY A 181 5.93 1.59 -8.59
N GLY A 182 7.17 1.28 -9.00
CA GLY A 182 7.43 0.47 -10.18
C GLY A 182 6.80 -0.92 -10.10
N PHE A 183 6.86 -1.56 -8.93
CA PHE A 183 6.14 -2.81 -8.67
C PHE A 183 4.63 -2.64 -8.85
N ASN A 184 4.02 -1.59 -8.30
CA ASN A 184 2.58 -1.32 -8.46
C ASN A 184 2.19 -1.20 -9.94
N LEU A 185 2.93 -0.40 -10.71
CA LEU A 185 2.69 -0.21 -12.14
C LEU A 185 2.80 -1.51 -12.93
N ILE A 186 3.89 -2.27 -12.72
CA ILE A 186 4.10 -3.56 -13.39
C ILE A 186 3.01 -4.56 -13.01
N PHE A 187 2.64 -4.61 -11.73
CA PHE A 187 1.61 -5.53 -11.24
C PHE A 187 0.26 -5.26 -11.89
N VAL A 188 -0.17 -3.99 -11.95
CA VAL A 188 -1.42 -3.60 -12.61
C VAL A 188 -1.38 -3.93 -14.10
N TYR A 189 -0.29 -3.58 -14.78
CA TYR A 189 -0.14 -3.86 -16.20
C TYR A 189 -0.25 -5.36 -16.51
N LEU A 190 0.41 -6.20 -15.73
CA LEU A 190 0.30 -7.66 -15.84
C LEU A 190 -1.13 -8.15 -15.58
N PHE A 191 -1.80 -7.61 -14.58
CA PHE A 191 -3.19 -7.98 -14.26
C PHE A 191 -4.17 -7.58 -15.36
N ILE A 192 -3.95 -6.44 -16.03
CA ILE A 192 -4.74 -6.04 -17.20
C ILE A 192 -4.55 -7.04 -18.34
N ILE A 193 -3.29 -7.41 -18.66
CA ILE A 193 -3.01 -8.40 -19.73
C ILE A 193 -3.64 -9.75 -19.38
N LEU A 194 -3.38 -10.28 -18.18
CA LEU A 194 -3.93 -11.57 -17.77
C LEU A 194 -5.45 -11.54 -17.72
N GLY A 195 -6.04 -10.42 -17.28
CA GLY A 195 -7.48 -10.22 -17.21
C GLY A 195 -8.18 -10.11 -18.57
N SER A 196 -7.43 -9.92 -19.65
CA SER A 196 -7.94 -10.00 -21.03
C SER A 196 -8.04 -11.42 -21.57
N GLN A 197 -7.29 -12.37 -21.00
CA GLN A 197 -7.17 -13.75 -21.52
C GLN A 197 -7.70 -14.81 -20.56
N SER A 198 -7.70 -14.53 -19.26
CA SER A 198 -7.96 -15.51 -18.21
C SER A 198 -9.36 -15.33 -17.62
N TYR A 199 -10.06 -16.45 -17.41
CA TYR A 199 -11.27 -16.46 -16.61
C TYR A 199 -10.98 -16.04 -15.16
N ASN A 200 -12.00 -15.48 -14.50
CA ASN A 200 -11.93 -14.92 -13.16
C ASN A 200 -11.25 -15.86 -12.14
N PHE A 201 -11.57 -17.15 -12.15
CA PHE A 201 -11.00 -18.12 -11.22
C PHE A 201 -9.46 -18.20 -11.30
N TRP A 202 -8.89 -18.19 -12.51
CA TRP A 202 -7.45 -18.28 -12.71
C TRP A 202 -6.75 -16.99 -12.33
N LEU A 203 -7.35 -15.84 -12.64
CA LEU A 203 -6.81 -14.54 -12.25
C LEU A 203 -6.85 -14.36 -10.72
N ALA A 204 -7.96 -14.77 -10.08
CA ALA A 204 -8.09 -14.77 -8.63
C ALA A 204 -7.06 -15.69 -7.96
N SER A 205 -6.86 -16.90 -8.49
CA SER A 205 -5.85 -17.84 -8.01
C SER A 205 -4.44 -17.24 -8.13
N THR A 206 -4.13 -16.59 -9.25
CA THR A 206 -2.85 -15.89 -9.47
C THR A 206 -2.64 -14.78 -8.45
N LEU A 207 -3.67 -13.97 -8.16
CA LEU A 207 -3.63 -12.93 -7.14
C LEU A 207 -3.35 -13.51 -5.75
N VAL A 208 -4.11 -14.54 -5.35
CA VAL A 208 -3.96 -15.19 -4.04
C VAL A 208 -2.56 -15.78 -3.87
N VAL A 209 -2.08 -16.53 -4.86
CA VAL A 209 -0.72 -17.10 -4.82
C VAL A 209 0.32 -16.00 -4.70
N THR A 210 0.19 -14.92 -5.47
CA THR A 210 1.16 -13.82 -5.44
C THR A 210 1.16 -13.10 -4.09
N VAL A 211 -0.02 -12.84 -3.51
CA VAL A 211 -0.15 -12.23 -2.17
C VAL A 211 0.46 -13.13 -1.10
N ILE A 212 0.23 -14.45 -1.15
CA ILE A 212 0.83 -15.41 -0.20
C ILE A 212 2.35 -15.44 -0.34
N LEU A 213 2.88 -15.50 -1.56
CA LEU A 213 4.32 -15.51 -1.83
C LEU A 213 5.00 -14.23 -1.33
N LEU A 214 4.41 -13.07 -1.62
CA LEU A 214 4.89 -11.79 -1.10
C LEU A 214 4.84 -11.76 0.43
N GLY A 215 3.72 -12.21 1.02
CA GLY A 215 3.55 -12.29 2.47
C GLY A 215 4.63 -13.16 3.13
N TYR A 216 4.89 -14.34 2.58
CA TYR A 216 5.94 -15.25 3.03
C TYR A 216 7.34 -14.62 2.91
N LEU A 217 7.65 -14.02 1.75
CA LEU A 217 8.92 -13.38 1.47
C LEU A 217 9.21 -12.25 2.46
N PHE A 218 8.26 -11.34 2.66
CA PHE A 218 8.44 -10.25 3.62
C PHE A 218 8.46 -10.73 5.07
N ASN A 219 7.66 -11.74 5.46
CA ASN A 219 7.72 -12.31 6.82
C ASN A 219 9.09 -12.95 7.11
N ARG A 220 9.69 -13.63 6.11
CA ARG A 220 11.05 -14.16 6.23
C ARG A 220 12.08 -13.04 6.47
N PHE A 221 11.94 -11.90 5.80
CA PHE A 221 12.81 -10.74 6.05
C PHE A 221 12.59 -10.12 7.43
N ASP A 222 11.35 -9.98 7.91
CA ASP A 222 11.04 -9.50 9.27
C ASP A 222 11.64 -10.41 10.35
N TYR A 223 11.51 -11.72 10.19
CA TYR A 223 12.11 -12.69 11.12
C TYR A 223 13.64 -12.59 11.13
N SER A 224 14.26 -12.44 9.95
CA SER A 224 15.70 -12.20 9.84
C SER A 224 16.12 -10.92 10.58
N PHE A 225 15.40 -9.81 10.37
CA PHE A 225 15.72 -8.53 10.99
C PHE A 225 15.58 -8.54 12.51
N SER A 226 14.48 -9.09 13.03
CA SER A 226 14.24 -9.18 14.46
C SER A 226 15.33 -9.99 15.19
N ASN A 227 15.85 -11.05 14.55
CA ASN A 227 16.97 -11.83 15.05
C ASN A 227 18.29 -11.06 15.04
N ILE A 228 18.59 -10.32 13.97
CA ILE A 228 19.77 -9.44 13.91
C ILE A 228 19.69 -8.37 15.02
N ARG A 229 18.53 -7.72 15.17
CA ARG A 229 18.31 -6.70 16.21
C ARG A 229 18.48 -7.28 17.62
N ARG A 230 17.95 -8.48 17.88
CA ARG A 230 18.17 -9.20 19.16
C ARG A 230 19.66 -9.47 19.40
N LYS A 231 20.41 -9.93 18.39
CA LYS A 231 21.86 -10.14 18.51
C LYS A 231 22.62 -8.86 18.81
N ILE A 232 22.28 -7.74 18.16
CA ILE A 232 22.91 -6.43 18.41
C ILE A 232 22.61 -5.92 19.82
N LEU A 233 21.34 -6.00 20.26
CA LEU A 233 20.93 -5.59 21.61
C LEU A 233 21.62 -6.44 22.68
N PHE A 234 21.74 -7.76 22.44
CA PHE A 234 22.47 -8.65 23.33
C PHE A 234 23.95 -8.29 23.42
N ARG A 235 24.63 -8.04 22.29
CA ARG A 235 26.03 -7.58 22.27
C ARG A 235 26.21 -6.28 23.07
N ARG A 236 25.38 -5.25 22.83
CA ARG A 236 25.41 -3.99 23.59
C ARG A 236 25.22 -4.20 25.10
N LYS A 237 24.33 -5.12 25.50
CA LYS A 237 24.11 -5.43 26.92
C LYS A 237 25.35 -6.11 27.53
N VAL A 238 25.99 -7.02 26.80
CA VAL A 238 27.25 -7.65 27.22
C VAL A 238 28.38 -6.63 27.34
N ASP A 239 28.52 -5.74 26.36
CA ASP A 239 29.57 -4.71 26.36
C ASP A 239 29.41 -3.73 27.54
N ASN A 240 28.17 -3.28 27.80
CA ASN A 240 27.86 -2.44 28.97
C ASN A 240 28.19 -3.12 30.31
N VAL A 241 27.97 -4.43 30.43
CA VAL A 241 28.33 -5.20 31.63
C VAL A 241 29.84 -5.30 31.78
N LYS A 242 30.58 -5.54 30.68
CA LYS A 242 32.05 -5.57 30.69
C LYS A 242 32.65 -4.21 31.10
N GLU A 243 32.11 -3.11 30.57
CA GLU A 243 32.56 -1.76 30.96
C GLU A 243 32.29 -1.45 32.43
N LYS A 244 31.11 -1.82 32.95
CA LYS A 244 30.82 -1.69 34.39
C LYS A 244 31.77 -2.53 35.24
N GLY A 245 32.08 -3.75 34.82
CA GLY A 245 33.06 -4.61 35.49
C GLY A 245 34.46 -3.99 35.56
N LYS A 246 34.96 -3.45 34.44
CA LYS A 246 36.25 -2.73 34.40
C LYS A 246 36.29 -1.53 35.34
N LYS A 247 35.23 -0.72 35.38
CA LYS A 247 35.14 0.44 36.30
C LYS A 247 35.20 0.03 37.77
N ILE A 248 34.61 -1.11 38.15
CA ILE A 248 34.64 -1.62 39.53
C ILE A 248 36.05 -2.10 39.91
N ILE A 249 36.75 -2.77 38.98
CA ILE A 249 38.12 -3.27 39.22
C ILE A 249 39.09 -2.10 39.41
N ASN A 250 39.05 -1.10 38.53
CA ASN A 250 39.93 0.07 38.64
C ASN A 250 39.72 0.85 39.95
N LYS A 251 38.48 0.89 40.46
CA LYS A 251 38.15 1.56 41.72
C LYS A 251 38.58 0.80 42.99
N LYS A 252 39.06 -0.45 42.85
CA LYS A 252 39.63 -1.25 43.96
C LYS A 252 41.15 -1.23 43.97
N THR A 253 41.78 -0.72 42.92
CA THR A 253 43.24 -0.64 42.76
C THR A 253 43.80 0.76 43.03
N ASP A 254 42.91 1.74 43.26
CA ASP A 254 43.20 3.08 43.79
C ASP A 254 42.85 3.13 45.29
#